data_AF-A0A7H1PRG1-F1
#
_entry.id   AF-A0A7H1PRG1-F1
#
_cell.length_a   1.000
_cell.length_b   1.000
_cell.length_c   1.000
_cell.angle_alpha   90.00
_cell.angle_beta   90.00
_cell.angle_gamma   90.00
#
_symmetry.space_group_name_H-M   'P 1'
#
loop_
_entity.id
_entity.type
_entity.pdbx_description
1 polymer ?
#
loop_
_entity_poly.entity_id
_entity_poly.type
_entity_poly.pdbx_seq_one_letter_code
_entity_poly.pdbx_strand_id
1 'polypeptide(L)'
;MHGFPGVQLLGADGLGDKGPDAARTDTTAPTVTIAPGEETRFLLHYIPDTSGSGKTYTRLAVTPPNETVFDVMNLDGLNITVPATTGNAPDVYVDPVGYHTGTGK
;
A
#
# COMPACT_ATOMS: atom_id res chain seq x y z
N MET A 1 -5.12 7.16 -15.83
CA MET A 1 -5.12 6.95 -14.38
C MET A 1 -4.11 7.91 -13.73
N HIS A 2 -4.46 8.50 -12.59
CA HIS A 2 -3.62 9.49 -11.90
C HIS A 2 -3.98 9.50 -10.41
N GLY A 3 -2.97 9.58 -9.53
CA GLY A 3 -3.15 9.72 -8.08
C GLY A 3 -2.64 8.52 -7.28
N PHE A 4 -3.03 8.48 -6.01
CA PHE A 4 -2.61 7.47 -5.04
C PHE A 4 -3.69 6.40 -4.89
N PRO A 5 -3.33 5.11 -4.84
CA PRO A 5 -4.26 4.09 -4.41
C PRO A 5 -4.55 4.25 -2.91
N GLY A 6 -5.72 3.79 -2.47
CA GLY A 6 -5.94 3.47 -1.06
C GLY A 6 -5.33 2.11 -0.78
N VAL A 7 -4.56 1.97 0.30
CA VAL A 7 -4.01 0.68 0.73
C VAL A 7 -4.26 0.51 2.22
N GLN A 8 -4.92 -0.59 2.60
CA GLN A 8 -5.12 -0.98 3.99
C GLN A 8 -4.43 -2.31 4.24
N LEU A 9 -3.62 -2.38 5.30
CA LEU A 9 -3.03 -3.65 5.72
C LEU A 9 -4.10 -4.54 6.33
N LEU A 10 -4.08 -5.83 6.00
CA LEU A 10 -5.01 -6.83 6.51
C LEU A 10 -4.26 -8.05 7.05
N GLY A 11 -4.72 -8.56 8.19
CA GLY A 11 -4.20 -9.77 8.79
C GLY A 11 -4.60 -11.03 8.04
N ALA A 12 -4.30 -12.19 8.62
CA ALA A 12 -4.57 -13.48 7.99
C ALA A 12 -6.07 -13.71 7.71
N ASP A 13 -6.96 -13.15 8.56
CA ASP A 13 -8.42 -13.22 8.43
C ASP A 13 -9.01 -12.16 7.48
N GLY A 14 -8.15 -11.39 6.78
CA GLY A 14 -8.57 -10.40 5.81
C GLY A 14 -9.38 -9.26 6.44
N LEU A 15 -10.60 -9.04 5.94
CA LEU A 15 -11.47 -7.94 6.38
C LEU A 15 -11.91 -8.03 7.85
N GLY A 16 -11.77 -9.21 8.48
CA GLY A 16 -11.99 -9.40 9.91
C GLY A 16 -10.85 -8.90 10.80
N ASP A 17 -9.66 -8.66 10.22
CA ASP A 17 -8.45 -8.26 10.96
C ASP A 17 -7.77 -7.05 10.30
N LYS A 18 -8.40 -5.88 10.42
CA LYS A 18 -7.93 -4.66 9.78
C LYS A 18 -6.73 -4.05 10.50
N GLY A 19 -5.77 -3.60 9.72
CA GLY A 19 -4.61 -2.83 10.14
C GLY A 19 -4.70 -1.37 9.73
N PRO A 20 -3.58 -0.63 9.81
CA PRO A 20 -3.52 0.76 9.43
C PRO A 20 -3.73 0.95 7.92
N ASP A 21 -4.32 2.08 7.58
CA ASP A 21 -4.31 2.62 6.21
C ASP A 21 -2.95 3.26 5.91
N ALA A 22 -2.47 3.06 4.69
CA ALA A 22 -1.24 3.68 4.21
C ALA A 22 -1.46 5.18 4.01
N ALA A 23 -0.56 5.99 4.56
CA ALA A 23 -0.50 7.40 4.25
C ALA A 23 0.07 7.64 2.85
N ARG A 24 -0.20 8.79 2.26
CA ARG A 24 0.39 9.16 0.97
C ARG A 24 1.79 9.73 1.19
N THR A 25 2.72 9.39 0.31
CA THR A 25 4.00 10.11 0.24
C THR A 25 3.80 11.53 -0.28
N ASP A 26 4.79 12.40 -0.09
CA ASP A 26 4.78 13.79 -0.60
C ASP A 26 5.26 13.87 -2.06
N THR A 27 4.97 12.83 -2.86
CA THR A 27 5.39 12.76 -4.26
C THR A 27 4.29 13.25 -5.19
N THR A 28 4.67 13.85 -6.31
CA THR A 28 3.72 14.26 -7.35
C THR A 28 3.30 13.06 -8.17
N ALA A 29 1.99 12.82 -8.27
CA ALA A 29 1.46 11.75 -9.10
C ALA A 29 1.67 12.02 -10.60
N PRO A 30 2.23 11.06 -11.37
CA PRO A 30 2.27 11.17 -12.81
C PRO A 30 0.91 10.81 -13.43
N THR A 31 0.66 11.29 -14.65
CA THR A 31 -0.47 10.83 -15.46
C THR A 31 -0.04 9.56 -16.22
N VAL A 32 -0.76 8.46 -15.99
CA VAL A 32 -0.51 7.15 -16.61
C VAL A 32 -1.64 6.81 -17.57
N THR A 33 -1.33 6.42 -18.80
CA THR A 33 -2.31 5.82 -19.72
C THR A 33 -2.16 4.31 -19.69
N ILE A 34 -3.25 3.58 -19.38
CA ILE A 34 -3.27 2.12 -19.30
C ILE A 34 -4.15 1.62 -20.44
N ALA A 35 -3.57 0.89 -21.39
CA ALA A 35 -4.31 0.27 -22.49
C ALA A 35 -4.94 -1.07 -22.04
N PRO A 36 -5.89 -1.64 -22.80
CA PRO A 36 -6.43 -2.95 -22.50
C PRO A 36 -5.32 -4.01 -22.41
N GLY A 37 -5.23 -4.72 -21.28
CA GLY A 37 -4.20 -5.73 -21.02
C GLY A 37 -2.88 -5.19 -20.45
N GLU A 38 -2.72 -3.86 -20.35
CA GLU A 38 -1.58 -3.24 -19.66
C GLU A 38 -1.83 -3.13 -18.15
N GLU A 39 -0.74 -2.95 -17.41
CA GLU A 39 -0.75 -2.80 -15.95
C GLU A 39 -0.04 -1.53 -15.53
N THR A 40 -0.38 -1.04 -14.33
CA THR A 40 0.42 -0.02 -13.63
C THR A 40 0.83 -0.54 -12.27
N ARG A 41 1.78 0.14 -11.62
CA ARG A 41 2.34 -0.25 -10.33
C ARG A 41 2.41 0.95 -9.41
N PHE A 42 2.45 0.68 -8.13
CA PHE A 42 2.77 1.64 -7.08
C PHE A 42 3.77 1.00 -6.11
N LEU A 43 4.39 1.80 -5.26
CA LEU A 43 5.24 1.30 -4.18
C LEU A 43 4.55 1.48 -2.84
N LEU A 44 4.63 0.45 -2.01
CA LEU A 44 4.24 0.49 -0.60
C LEU A 44 5.51 0.45 0.24
N HIS A 45 5.68 1.46 1.09
CA HIS A 45 6.76 1.56 2.05
C HIS A 45 6.21 1.27 3.44
N TYR A 46 6.99 0.57 4.26
CA TYR A 46 6.63 0.38 5.66
C TYR A 46 7.87 0.44 6.56
N ILE A 47 7.66 0.88 7.78
CA ILE A 47 8.67 0.88 8.84
C ILE A 47 8.51 -0.44 9.60
N PRO A 48 9.47 -1.38 9.52
CA PRO A 48 9.34 -2.67 10.16
C PRO A 48 9.36 -2.53 11.69
N ASP A 49 8.60 -3.38 12.37
CA ASP A 49 8.76 -3.53 13.81
C ASP A 49 10.17 -4.06 14.15
N THR A 50 10.80 -3.41 15.13
CA THR A 50 12.10 -3.81 15.68
C THR A 50 12.01 -4.16 17.16
N SER A 51 10.84 -3.98 17.78
CA SER A 51 10.60 -4.22 19.21
C SER A 51 10.24 -5.68 19.53
N GLY A 52 9.75 -6.43 18.53
CA GLY A 52 9.21 -7.78 18.69
C GLY A 52 7.75 -7.82 19.16
N SER A 53 7.09 -6.67 19.25
CA SER A 53 5.70 -6.52 19.70
C SER A 53 4.75 -6.09 18.58
N GLY A 54 5.26 -5.97 17.36
CA GLY A 54 4.51 -5.57 16.18
C GLY A 54 3.45 -6.58 15.75
N LYS A 55 2.55 -6.12 14.90
CA LYS A 55 1.51 -6.94 14.28
C LYS A 55 1.89 -7.28 12.85
N THR A 56 1.69 -8.53 12.47
CA THR A 56 1.97 -9.04 11.12
C THR A 56 0.73 -9.04 10.26
N TYR A 57 0.89 -8.54 9.04
CA TYR A 57 -0.12 -8.46 7.99
C TYR A 57 0.35 -9.24 6.76
N THR A 58 -0.57 -9.96 6.13
CA THR A 58 -0.28 -10.88 5.02
C THR A 58 -1.16 -10.63 3.80
N ARG A 59 -2.01 -9.60 3.87
CA ARG A 59 -2.92 -9.21 2.80
C ARG A 59 -3.02 -7.69 2.73
N LEU A 60 -3.45 -7.19 1.57
CA LEU A 60 -3.74 -5.78 1.32
C LEU A 60 -5.14 -5.63 0.76
N ALA A 61 -5.93 -4.67 1.26
CA ALA A 61 -7.03 -4.13 0.48
C ALA A 61 -6.51 -2.95 -0.33
N VAL A 62 -6.67 -2.99 -1.65
CA VAL A 62 -6.18 -1.98 -2.59
C VAL A 62 -7.34 -1.36 -3.35
N THR A 63 -7.51 -0.06 -3.19
CA THR A 63 -8.49 0.75 -3.93
C THR A 63 -7.76 1.56 -5.00
N PRO A 64 -8.06 1.40 -6.30
CA PRO A 64 -7.45 2.22 -7.34
C PRO A 64 -7.69 3.73 -7.13
N PRO A 65 -6.85 4.61 -7.70
CA PRO A 65 -7.06 6.05 -7.58
C PRO A 65 -8.43 6.49 -8.12
N ASN A 66 -9.13 7.30 -7.33
CA ASN A 66 -10.48 7.84 -7.62
C ASN A 66 -11.60 6.78 -7.72
N GLU A 67 -11.36 5.58 -7.19
CA GLU A 67 -12.38 4.53 -7.08
C GLU A 67 -12.83 4.34 -5.62
N THR A 68 -14.00 3.71 -5.43
CA THR A 68 -14.50 3.30 -4.10
C THR A 68 -14.49 1.79 -3.92
N VAL A 69 -14.26 1.04 -4.99
CA VAL A 69 -14.21 -0.42 -4.97
C VAL A 69 -12.76 -0.85 -4.80
N PHE A 70 -12.52 -1.71 -3.82
CA PHE A 70 -11.21 -2.30 -3.56
C PHE A 70 -11.20 -3.77 -3.92
N ASP A 71 -9.99 -4.30 -4.13
CA ASP A 71 -9.74 -5.74 -4.18
C ASP A 71 -8.79 -6.16 -3.05
N VAL A 72 -8.84 -7.43 -2.66
CA VAL A 72 -7.97 -7.98 -1.60
C VAL A 72 -6.88 -8.82 -2.23
N MET A 73 -5.64 -8.37 -2.09
CA MET A 73 -4.45 -9.05 -2.56
C MET A 73 -3.80 -9.87 -1.44
N ASN A 74 -3.47 -11.12 -1.73
CA ASN A 74 -2.62 -11.94 -0.86
C ASN A 74 -1.14 -11.58 -1.11
N LEU A 75 -0.34 -11.52 -0.05
CA LEU A 75 1.09 -11.24 -0.15
C LEU A 75 1.93 -12.50 -0.40
N ASP A 76 1.29 -13.66 -0.58
CA ASP A 76 1.90 -14.92 -1.04
C ASP A 76 3.20 -15.31 -0.31
N GLY A 77 3.19 -15.16 1.02
CA GLY A 77 4.31 -15.51 1.91
C GLY A 77 5.17 -14.32 2.33
N LEU A 78 4.97 -13.13 1.76
CA LEU A 78 5.52 -11.89 2.29
C LEU A 78 4.75 -11.46 3.56
N ASN A 79 5.50 -11.22 4.63
CA ASN A 79 4.98 -10.76 5.92
C ASN A 79 5.36 -9.29 6.13
N ILE A 80 4.37 -8.42 6.31
CA ILE A 80 4.58 -7.02 6.71
C ILE A 80 4.31 -6.93 8.21
N THR A 81 5.37 -6.83 9.01
CA THR A 81 5.25 -6.64 10.46
C THR A 81 5.56 -5.18 10.80
N VAL A 82 4.56 -4.45 11.28
CA VAL A 82 4.69 -3.04 11.70
C VAL A 82 4.46 -2.92 13.20
N PRO A 83 5.02 -1.90 13.86
CA PRO A 83 4.75 -1.64 15.27
C PRO A 83 3.25 -1.55 15.54
N ALA A 84 2.81 -2.02 16.71
CA ALA A 84 1.46 -1.68 17.16
C ALA A 84 1.40 -0.16 17.26
N THR A 85 0.49 0.48 16.52
CA THR A 85 0.42 1.94 16.37
C THR A 85 0.48 2.63 17.73
N THR A 86 1.62 3.25 18.04
CA THR A 86 1.88 3.94 19.32
C THR A 86 2.16 5.43 19.15
N GLY A 87 2.14 5.94 17.91
CA GLY A 87 2.49 7.32 17.58
C GLY A 87 1.53 8.03 16.64
N ASN A 88 1.74 9.34 16.48
CA ASN A 88 0.98 10.21 15.58
C ASN A 88 1.45 10.16 14.11
N ALA A 89 2.54 9.45 13.82
CA ALA A 89 3.09 9.30 12.48
C ALA A 89 2.68 7.94 11.88
N PRO A 90 2.32 7.88 10.59
CA PRO A 90 2.00 6.62 9.93
C PRO A 90 3.27 5.75 9.75
N ASP A 91 3.13 4.44 9.93
CA ASP A 91 4.21 3.47 9.73
C ASP A 91 4.20 2.86 8.32
N VAL A 92 3.19 3.21 7.51
CA VAL A 92 2.95 2.69 6.17
C VAL A 92 2.65 3.84 5.24
N TYR A 93 3.34 3.89 4.11
CA TYR A 93 3.22 4.93 3.10
C TYR A 93 3.05 4.33 1.71
N VAL A 94 2.32 5.01 0.85
CA VAL A 94 2.09 4.59 -0.52
C VAL A 94 2.43 5.70 -1.50
N ASP A 95 3.13 5.32 -2.55
CA ASP A 95 3.43 6.18 -3.71
C ASP A 95 2.25 6.18 -4.70
N PRO A 96 2.19 7.16 -5.61
CA PRO A 96 1.17 7.20 -6.64
C PRO A 96 1.34 6.03 -7.63
N VAL A 97 0.27 5.71 -8.35
CA VAL A 97 0.39 4.78 -9.47
C VAL A 97 1.30 5.36 -10.56
N GLY A 98 2.04 4.49 -11.23
CA GLY A 98 3.05 4.88 -12.21
C GLY A 98 4.30 5.50 -11.61
N TYR A 99 4.47 5.48 -10.28
CA TYR A 99 5.71 5.90 -9.66
C TYR A 99 6.87 4.99 -10.09
N HIS A 100 7.97 5.60 -10.51
CA HIS A 100 9.19 4.90 -10.95
C HIS A 100 10.40 5.63 -10.38
N THR A 101 11.26 4.91 -9.66
CA THR A 101 12.55 5.45 -9.20
C THR A 101 13.57 5.36 -10.33
N GLY A 102 13.92 6.52 -10.91
CA GLY A 102 14.91 6.64 -11.99
C GLY A 102 14.31 7.13 -13.30
N THR A 103 15.02 8.02 -14.01
CA THR A 103 14.61 8.55 -15.32
C THR A 103 14.79 7.48 -16.40
N GLY A 104 13.85 6.55 -16.50
CA GLY A 104 13.71 5.66 -17.64
C GLY A 104 12.91 6.36 -18.74
N LYS A 105 13.53 6.54 -19.91
CA LYS A 105 12.95 7.13 -21.12
C LYS A 105 11.68 6.42 -21.60
#